data_AF-A0A0G0AL70-F1
#
_entry.id   AF-A0A0G0AL70-F1
#
_cell.length_a   1.000
_cell.length_b   1.000
_cell.length_c   1.000
_cell.angle_alpha   90.00
_cell.angle_beta   90.00
_cell.angle_gamma   90.00
#
_symmetry.space_group_name_H-M   'P 1'
#
loop_
_entity.id
_entity.type
_entity.pdbx_description
1 polymer ?
#
loop_
_entity_poly.entity_id
_entity_poly.type
_entity_poly.pdbx_seq_one_letter_code
_entity_poly.pdbx_strand_id
1 'polypeptide(L)'
;MDKKSLEQYQKEVAELVKQFNFNWSTYVQFIHLVEEVGELGEALTVKEGDRQAGSGEKAQADHGDNEEEFGDVLFTLMELANKYNISLSK
;
A
#
# COMPACT_ATOMS: atom_id res chain seq x y z
N MET A 1 5.64 -23.54 1.30
CA MET A 1 5.31 -22.76 2.50
C MET A 1 3.81 -22.57 2.52
N ASP A 2 3.17 -22.78 3.68
CA ASP A 2 1.75 -22.47 3.82
C ASP A 2 1.56 -20.95 3.70
N LYS A 3 0.50 -20.54 3.00
CA LYS A 3 0.16 -19.12 2.86
C LYS A 3 -0.30 -18.59 4.22
N LYS A 4 0.19 -17.40 4.61
CA LYS A 4 -0.25 -16.74 5.83
C LYS A 4 -1.71 -16.28 5.72
N SER A 5 -2.43 -16.24 6.83
CA SER A 5 -3.77 -15.67 6.90
C SER A 5 -3.74 -14.14 6.90
N LEU A 6 -4.88 -13.50 6.63
CA LEU A 6 -5.01 -12.03 6.70
C LEU A 6 -4.70 -11.51 8.10
N GLU A 7 -5.08 -12.23 9.16
CA GLU A 7 -4.77 -11.85 10.53
C GLU A 7 -3.28 -11.95 10.85
N GLN A 8 -2.59 -12.95 10.28
CA GLN A 8 -1.14 -13.08 10.42
C GLN A 8 -0.43 -11.89 9.74
N TYR A 9 -0.87 -11.50 8.54
CA TYR A 9 -0.36 -10.30 7.88
C TYR A 9 -0.69 -9.01 8.63
N GLN A 10 -1.92 -8.82 9.12
CA GLN A 10 -2.29 -7.66 9.94
C GLN A 10 -1.39 -7.54 11.18
N LYS A 11 -1.04 -8.67 11.81
CA LYS A 11 -0.11 -8.69 12.95
C LYS A 11 1.30 -8.27 12.55
N GLU A 12 1.81 -8.78 11.43
CA GLU A 12 3.14 -8.40 10.92
C GLU A 12 3.22 -6.91 10.57
N VAL A 13 2.18 -6.36 9.94
CA VAL A 13 2.09 -4.91 9.69
C VAL A 13 2.14 -4.12 11.00
N ALA A 14 1.41 -4.55 12.03
CA ALA A 14 1.47 -3.91 13.34
C ALA A 14 2.85 -3.97 14.01
N GLU A 15 3.62 -5.03 13.75
CA GLU A 15 5.01 -5.17 14.23
C GLU A 15 5.97 -4.24 13.47
N LEU A 16 5.83 -4.14 12.14
CA LEU A 16 6.62 -3.24 11.30
C LEU A 16 6.36 -1.77 11.63
N VAL A 17 5.10 -1.36 11.77
CA VAL A 17 4.71 0.01 12.16
C VAL A 17 5.38 0.42 13.48
N LYS A 18 5.45 -0.49 14.46
CA LYS A 18 6.15 -0.27 15.72
C LYS A 18 7.66 -0.19 15.53
N GLN A 19 8.23 -1.12 14.75
CA GLN A 19 9.67 -1.18 14.49
C GLN A 19 10.20 0.10 13.83
N PHE A 20 9.46 0.64 12.87
CA PHE A 20 9.85 1.84 12.11
C PHE A 20 9.28 3.14 12.68
N ASN A 21 8.57 3.06 13.82
CA ASN A 21 8.01 4.21 14.53
C ASN A 21 7.06 5.08 13.66
N PHE A 22 6.25 4.42 12.84
CA PHE A 22 5.22 5.08 12.03
C PHE A 22 4.05 5.51 12.93
N ASN A 23 4.08 6.78 13.34
CA ASN A 23 3.11 7.36 14.28
C ASN A 23 2.17 8.38 13.60
N TRP A 24 1.83 8.15 12.35
CA TRP A 24 0.90 9.02 11.64
C TRP A 24 -0.50 8.95 12.23
N SER A 25 -1.21 10.08 12.17
CA SER A 25 -2.62 10.13 12.52
C SER A 25 -3.43 9.25 11.57
N THR A 26 -4.61 8.80 12.01
CA THR A 26 -5.49 7.96 11.20
C THR A 26 -5.93 8.64 9.89
N TYR A 27 -6.10 9.96 9.89
CA TYR A 27 -6.44 10.71 8.68
C TYR A 27 -5.28 10.73 7.68
N VAL A 28 -4.06 10.90 8.18
CA VAL A 28 -2.84 10.82 7.34
C VAL A 28 -2.71 9.41 6.78
N GLN A 29 -2.97 8.36 7.57
CA GLN A 29 -2.97 6.98 7.08
C GLN A 29 -3.98 6.75 5.95
N PHE A 30 -5.17 7.32 6.07
CA PHE A 30 -6.18 7.23 5.02
C PHE A 30 -5.75 7.97 3.75
N ILE A 31 -5.08 9.13 3.88
CA ILE A 31 -4.52 9.86 2.75
C ILE A 31 -3.45 9.03 2.04
N HIS A 32 -2.56 8.38 2.78
CA HIS A 32 -1.55 7.47 2.22
C HIS A 32 -2.21 6.31 1.47
N LEU A 33 -3.23 5.67 2.03
CA LEU A 33 -3.98 4.64 1.29
C LEU A 33 -4.53 5.15 -0.05
N VAL A 34 -5.00 6.40 -0.12
CA VAL A 34 -5.48 7.00 -1.38
C VAL A 34 -4.32 7.26 -2.36
N GLU A 35 -3.15 7.65 -1.85
CA GLU A 35 -1.91 7.81 -2.61
C GLU A 35 -1.48 6.48 -3.23
N GLU A 36 -1.35 5.40 -2.44
CA GLU A 36 -0.95 4.07 -2.94
C GLU A 36 -1.94 3.53 -3.99
N VAL A 37 -3.25 3.81 -3.85
CA VAL A 37 -4.24 3.44 -4.86
C VAL A 37 -4.04 4.20 -6.17
N GLY A 38 -3.58 5.46 -6.10
CA GLY A 38 -3.21 6.25 -7.26
C GLY A 38 -1.94 5.71 -7.94
N GLU A 39 -0.93 5.37 -7.16
CA GLU A 39 0.34 4.81 -7.64
C GLU A 39 0.14 3.44 -8.30
N LEU A 40 -0.67 2.56 -7.70
CA LEU A 40 -1.12 1.32 -8.34
C LEU A 40 -1.85 1.59 -9.67
N GLY A 41 -2.69 2.62 -9.73
CA GLY A 41 -3.34 3.04 -10.97
C GLY A 41 -2.34 3.43 -12.05
N GLU A 42 -1.30 4.18 -11.69
CA GLU A 42 -0.21 4.53 -12.60
C GLU A 42 0.53 3.29 -13.11
N ALA A 43 0.94 2.38 -12.20
CA ALA A 43 1.63 1.14 -12.55
C ALA A 43 0.85 0.28 -13.53
N LEU A 44 -0.46 0.13 -13.30
CA LEU A 44 -1.33 -0.62 -14.20
C LEU A 44 -1.42 0.04 -15.58
N THR A 45 -1.56 1.37 -15.66
CA THR A 45 -1.61 2.06 -16.97
C THR A 45 -0.29 1.96 -17.75
N VAL A 46 0.85 1.96 -17.05
CA VAL A 46 2.16 1.73 -17.67
C VAL A 46 2.26 0.29 -18.19
N LYS A 47 1.85 -0.69 -17.38
CA LYS A 47 1.87 -2.11 -17.76
C LYS A 47 0.99 -2.43 -18.97
N GLU A 48 -0.19 -1.82 -19.05
CA GLU A 48 -1.12 -2.01 -20.17
C GLU A 48 -0.71 -1.21 -21.43
N GLY A 49 0.28 -0.32 -21.32
CA GLY A 49 0.80 0.46 -22.44
C GLY A 49 0.01 1.72 -22.78
N ASP A 50 -0.97 2.09 -21.94
CA ASP A 50 -1.74 3.34 -22.07
C ASP A 50 -0.87 4.58 -21.75
N ARG A 51 0.21 4.37 -20.99
CA ARG A 51 1.18 5.40 -20.62
C ARG A 51 2.61 4.85 -20.72
N GLN A 52 3.57 5.71 -21.02
CA GLN A 52 4.99 5.37 -20.93
C GLN A 52 5.50 5.65 -19.51
N ALA A 53 6.32 4.75 -18.95
CA ALA A 53 7.03 5.00 -17.70
C ALA A 53 7.80 6.33 -17.79
N GLY A 54 7.75 7.13 -16.72
CA GLY A 54 8.41 8.44 -16.68
C GLY A 54 7.79 9.53 -17.56
N SER A 55 6.62 9.32 -18.18
CA SER A 55 5.98 10.32 -19.06
C SER A 55 5.36 11.53 -18.33
N GLY A 56 5.46 11.61 -16.99
CA GLY A 56 4.98 12.75 -16.21
C GLY A 56 5.99 13.92 -16.22
N GLU A 57 5.55 15.13 -15.87
CA GLU A 57 6.36 16.37 -15.90
C GLU A 57 7.69 16.30 -15.13
N LYS A 58 7.89 15.29 -14.28
CA LYS A 58 9.12 15.10 -13.51
C LYS A 58 9.86 13.77 -13.75
N ALA A 59 9.33 12.84 -14.54
CA ALA A 59 9.85 11.47 -14.63
C ALA A 59 10.12 10.79 -13.26
N GLN A 60 9.46 11.27 -12.20
CA GLN A 60 9.64 10.81 -10.82
C GLN A 60 8.58 9.78 -10.40
N ALA A 61 7.52 9.64 -11.18
CA ALA A 61 6.54 8.58 -11.00
C ALA A 61 7.00 7.40 -11.87
N ASP A 62 7.77 6.52 -11.25
CA ASP A 62 8.32 5.29 -11.84
C ASP A 62 7.80 4.08 -11.07
N HIS A 63 6.52 4.15 -10.69
CA HIS A 63 5.73 3.06 -10.12
C HIS A 63 5.50 2.02 -11.20
N GLY A 64 6.53 1.29 -11.59
CA GLY A 64 6.49 0.28 -12.65
C GLY A 64 6.34 -1.14 -12.11
N ASP A 65 6.48 -1.33 -10.80
CA ASP A 65 6.39 -2.63 -10.15
C ASP A 65 5.01 -2.84 -9.52
N ASN A 66 4.14 -3.52 -10.26
CA ASN A 66 2.83 -3.86 -9.75
C ASN A 66 2.86 -4.63 -8.43
N GLU A 67 3.85 -5.50 -8.18
CA GLU A 67 3.88 -6.28 -6.94
C GLU A 67 4.11 -5.39 -5.72
N GLU A 68 4.95 -4.35 -5.87
CA GLU A 68 5.19 -3.31 -4.87
C GLU A 68 3.90 -2.53 -4.59
N GLU A 69 3.29 -1.98 -5.63
CA GLU A 69 2.09 -1.13 -5.49
C GLU A 69 0.87 -1.88 -4.92
N PHE A 70 0.68 -3.16 -5.31
CA PHE A 70 -0.33 -4.00 -4.67
C PHE A 70 0.01 -4.27 -3.20
N GLY A 71 1.29 -4.40 -2.87
CA GLY A 71 1.81 -4.53 -1.52
C GLY A 71 1.54 -3.29 -0.67
N ASP A 72 1.77 -2.10 -1.20
CA ASP A 72 1.60 -0.84 -0.48
C ASP A 72 0.13 -0.51 -0.21
N VAL A 73 -0.76 -0.76 -1.18
CA VAL A 73 -2.21 -0.70 -0.96
C VAL A 73 -2.64 -1.67 0.15
N LEU A 74 -2.12 -2.91 0.14
CA LEU A 74 -2.45 -3.90 1.16
C LEU A 74 -1.91 -3.49 2.55
N PHE A 75 -0.66 -3.01 2.60
CA PHE A 75 -0.01 -2.57 3.82
C PHE A 75 -0.75 -1.41 4.47
N THR A 76 -1.04 -0.36 3.69
CA THR A 76 -1.71 0.85 4.19
C THR A 76 -3.14 0.57 4.64
N LEU A 77 -3.86 -0.32 3.94
CA LEU A 77 -5.18 -0.79 4.36
C LEU A 77 -5.13 -1.58 5.68
N MET A 78 -4.16 -2.49 5.83
CA MET A 78 -3.98 -3.27 7.06
C MET A 78 -3.61 -2.36 8.24
N GLU A 79 -2.71 -1.39 8.05
CA GLU A 79 -2.37 -0.42 9.08
C GLU A 79 -3.61 0.39 9.49
N LEU A 80 -4.40 0.88 8.53
CA LEU A 80 -5.61 1.63 8.80
C LEU A 80 -6.62 0.80 9.61
N ALA A 81 -6.85 -0.45 9.21
CA ALA A 81 -7.71 -1.38 9.93
C ALA A 81 -7.20 -1.63 11.37
N ASN A 82 -5.88 -1.80 11.54
CA ASN A 82 -5.25 -1.97 12.84
C ASN A 82 -5.47 -0.74 13.76
N LYS A 83 -5.38 0.49 13.24
CA LYS A 83 -5.65 1.72 14.03
C LYS A 83 -7.08 1.76 14.59
N TYR A 84 -8.04 1.13 13.92
CA TYR A 84 -9.43 0.99 14.37
C TYR A 84 -9.75 -0.33 15.08
N ASN A 85 -8.76 -1.22 15.27
CA ASN A 85 -8.95 -2.57 15.79
C ASN A 85 -9.98 -3.40 14.97
N ILE A 86 -9.97 -3.23 13.65
CA ILE A 86 -10.83 -3.94 12.70
C ILE A 86 -10.09 -5.16 12.15
N SER A 87 -10.76 -6.30 12.13
CA SER A 87 -10.30 -7.53 11.49
C SER A 87 -10.74 -7.55 10.04
N LEU A 88 -9.80 -7.71 9.10
CA LEU A 88 -10.09 -7.72 7.65
C LEU A 88 -10.61 -9.07 7.14
N SER A 89 -10.64 -10.09 7.99
CA SER A 89 -11.12 -11.44 7.68
C SER A 89 -12.56 -11.71 8.13
N LYS A 90 -13.25 -10.70 8.65
CA LYS A 90 -14.64 -10.76 9.10
C LYS A 90 -15.54 -9.90 8.23
#